data_AF-A0A2V9IC76-F1
#
_entry.id   AF-A0A2V9IC76-F1
#
_cell.length_a   1.000
_cell.length_b   1.000
_cell.length_c   1.000
_cell.angle_alpha   90.00
_cell.angle_beta   90.00
_cell.angle_gamma   90.00
#
_symmetry.space_group_name_H-M   'P 1'
#
loop_
_entity.id
_entity.type
_entity.pdbx_description
1 polymer ?
#
loop_
_entity_poly.entity_id
_entity_poly.type
_entity_poly.pdbx_seq_one_letter_code
_entity_poly.pdbx_strand_id
1 'polypeptide(L)'
;MSGKVFVAEYVLPGHPDKLCDAIADALVEEAGCRERRALCGVEVAVHRASVFVTGRIACRNAETIDVTPIVRSVFGGAGYNSTWYPNPSALKVATDLCLGPLHEGEAEFRRFADDQSIVTGYAVDLPGTNFLPPEHWLASRLSRRLERLRSERPDLLLGPDGKSIVICEENGNSVRLKAFSASLQQALEGP
;
A
#
# COMPACT_ATOMS: atom_id res chain seq x y z
N MET A 1 -30.90 -10.86 21.48
CA MET A 1 -29.51 -11.34 21.29
C MET A 1 -28.77 -10.28 20.48
N SER A 2 -27.56 -9.89 20.87
CA SER A 2 -26.73 -9.02 20.02
C SER A 2 -26.27 -9.83 18.81
N GLY A 3 -26.43 -9.29 17.59
CA GLY A 3 -25.90 -9.89 16.38
C GLY A 3 -24.37 -9.99 16.42
N LYS A 4 -23.78 -10.83 15.56
CA LYS A 4 -22.32 -10.94 15.45
C LYS A 4 -21.73 -9.59 15.02
N VAL A 5 -20.57 -9.25 15.59
CA VAL A 5 -19.84 -8.02 15.29
C VAL A 5 -18.62 -8.36 14.44
N PHE A 6 -18.38 -7.55 13.41
CA PHE A 6 -17.23 -7.63 12.53
C PHE A 6 -16.47 -6.31 12.54
N VAL A 7 -15.14 -6.37 12.45
CA VAL A 7 -14.27 -5.21 12.50
C VAL A 7 -13.31 -5.30 11.33
N ALA A 8 -13.15 -4.19 10.62
CA ALA A 8 -12.09 -4.02 9.63
C ALA A 8 -11.46 -2.65 9.77
N GLU A 9 -10.20 -2.57 9.37
CA GLU A 9 -9.45 -1.34 9.33
C GLU A 9 -8.85 -1.10 7.94
N TYR A 10 -8.46 0.14 7.71
CA TYR A 10 -7.77 0.54 6.50
C TYR A 10 -6.84 1.70 6.82
N VAL A 11 -5.62 1.65 6.27
CA VAL A 11 -4.62 2.71 6.39
C VAL A 11 -4.48 3.43 5.04
N LEU A 12 -4.34 4.75 5.09
CA LEU A 12 -4.23 5.59 3.89
C LEU A 12 -2.87 5.41 3.19
N PRO A 13 -2.74 5.81 1.91
CA PRO A 13 -1.49 5.65 1.17
C PRO A 13 -0.26 6.30 1.80
N GLY A 14 -0.45 7.34 2.63
CA GLY A 14 0.66 7.96 3.36
C GLY A 14 1.14 7.19 4.58
N HIS A 15 0.45 6.14 5.01
CA HIS A 15 0.91 5.33 6.14
C HIS A 15 2.27 4.70 5.83
N PRO A 16 3.24 4.71 6.76
CA PRO A 16 4.59 4.16 6.55
C PRO A 16 4.61 2.76 5.90
N ASP A 17 3.80 1.82 6.41
CA ASP A 17 3.73 0.47 5.85
C ASP A 17 3.20 0.48 4.41
N LYS A 18 2.23 1.35 4.09
CA LYS A 18 1.69 1.46 2.72
C LYS A 18 2.68 2.10 1.75
N LEU A 19 3.55 2.98 2.24
CA LEU A 19 4.67 3.50 1.45
C LEU A 19 5.67 2.38 1.14
N CYS A 20 5.99 1.52 2.10
CA CYS A 20 6.84 0.35 1.87
C CYS A 20 6.24 -0.56 0.79
N ASP A 21 4.97 -0.93 0.95
CA ASP A 21 4.23 -1.75 -0.03
C ASP A 21 4.30 -1.11 -1.43
N ALA A 22 3.96 0.17 -1.54
CA ALA A 22 3.92 0.87 -2.83
C ALA A 22 5.29 1.04 -3.48
N ILE A 23 6.38 1.19 -2.70
CA ILE A 23 7.74 1.21 -3.24
C ILE A 23 8.13 -0.17 -3.77
N ALA A 24 7.83 -1.24 -3.02
CA ALA A 24 8.12 -2.61 -3.44
C ALA A 24 7.34 -2.94 -4.73
N ASP A 25 6.04 -2.63 -4.77
CA ASP A 25 5.19 -2.83 -5.94
C ASP A 25 5.69 -2.04 -7.17
N ALA A 26 6.11 -0.79 -6.99
CA ALA A 26 6.64 0.03 -8.09
C ALA A 26 7.96 -0.53 -8.65
N LEU A 27 8.81 -1.12 -7.81
CA LEU A 27 10.03 -1.80 -8.26
C LEU A 27 9.73 -3.13 -8.98
N VAL A 28 8.71 -3.87 -8.52
CA VAL A 28 8.21 -5.06 -9.22
C VAL A 28 7.64 -4.68 -10.59
N GLU A 29 6.89 -3.58 -10.68
CA GLU A 29 6.36 -3.06 -11.95
C GLU A 29 7.49 -2.66 -12.90
N GLU A 30 8.48 -1.88 -12.43
CA GLU A 30 9.64 -1.48 -13.23
C GLU A 30 10.40 -2.69 -13.80
N ALA A 31 10.63 -3.72 -12.98
CA ALA A 31 11.27 -4.95 -13.43
C ALA A 31 10.40 -5.73 -14.43
N GLY A 32 9.08 -5.81 -14.19
CA GLY A 32 8.12 -6.46 -15.07
C GLY A 32 8.00 -5.80 -16.44
N CYS A 33 8.13 -4.47 -16.51
CA CYS A 33 8.18 -3.71 -17.76
C CYS A 33 9.43 -4.02 -18.59
N ARG A 34 10.57 -4.30 -17.94
CA ARG A 34 11.83 -4.67 -18.60
C ARG A 34 11.81 -6.12 -19.07
N GLU A 35 11.27 -7.01 -18.24
CA GLU A 35 11.21 -8.44 -18.54
C GLU A 35 10.03 -9.09 -17.81
N ARG A 36 9.05 -9.62 -18.57
CA ARG A 36 7.85 -10.25 -17.99
C ARG A 36 8.14 -11.42 -17.03
N ARG A 37 9.30 -12.08 -17.19
CA ARG A 37 9.74 -13.20 -16.33
C ARG A 37 10.67 -12.76 -15.20
N ALA A 38 10.81 -11.46 -14.95
CA ALA A 38 11.65 -10.91 -13.90
C ALA A 38 11.35 -11.57 -12.54
N LEU A 39 12.38 -11.76 -11.74
CA LEU A 39 12.25 -12.20 -10.36
C LEU A 39 12.50 -11.01 -9.43
N CYS A 40 11.54 -10.74 -8.55
CA CYS A 40 11.60 -9.64 -7.59
C CYS A 40 11.29 -10.19 -6.20
N GLY A 41 12.24 -10.04 -5.29
CA GLY A 41 12.00 -10.13 -3.85
C GLY A 41 12.53 -8.84 -3.25
N VAL A 42 11.64 -7.87 -3.02
CA VAL A 42 12.01 -6.52 -2.62
C VAL A 42 11.42 -6.24 -1.25
N GLU A 43 12.26 -5.75 -0.34
CA GLU A 43 11.87 -5.38 1.01
C GLU A 43 12.20 -3.91 1.25
N VAL A 44 11.29 -3.20 1.93
CA VAL A 44 11.41 -1.76 2.15
C VAL A 44 11.15 -1.44 3.61
N ALA A 45 12.04 -0.63 4.20
CA ALA A 45 11.85 -0.06 5.52
C ALA A 45 11.93 1.47 5.44
N VAL A 46 10.98 2.15 6.11
CA VAL A 46 10.93 3.62 6.16
C VAL A 46 11.00 4.10 7.61
N HIS A 47 11.77 5.17 7.83
CA HIS A 47 11.82 5.88 9.10
C HIS A 47 12.12 7.35 8.89
N ARG A 48 11.18 8.24 9.24
CA ARG A 48 11.29 9.70 9.02
C ARG A 48 11.57 9.99 7.53
N ALA A 49 12.73 10.57 7.20
CA ALA A 49 13.15 10.87 5.84
C ALA A 49 14.11 9.81 5.25
N SER A 50 14.29 8.68 5.93
CA SER A 50 15.16 7.59 5.48
C SER A 50 14.34 6.46 4.90
N VAL A 51 14.78 5.95 3.75
CA VAL A 51 14.20 4.78 3.07
C VAL A 51 15.33 3.80 2.80
N PHE A 52 15.15 2.56 3.25
CA PHE A 52 16.08 1.46 2.98
C PHE A 52 15.38 0.43 2.11
N VAL A 53 15.98 0.11 0.96
CA VAL A 53 15.47 -0.88 0.01
C VAL A 53 16.48 -2.01 -0.14
N THR A 54 16.05 -3.25 0.03
CA THR A 54 16.92 -4.44 -0.05
C THR A 54 16.24 -5.59 -0.77
N GLY A 55 16.97 -6.68 -0.99
CA GLY A 55 16.47 -7.88 -1.67
C GLY A 55 17.12 -8.10 -3.04
N ARG A 56 16.40 -8.69 -3.98
CA ARG A 56 16.90 -9.07 -5.31
C ARG A 56 15.93 -8.67 -6.41
N ILE A 57 16.47 -8.08 -7.48
CA ILE A 57 15.76 -7.87 -8.74
C ILE A 57 16.62 -8.49 -9.84
N ALA A 58 16.10 -9.53 -10.50
CA ALA A 58 16.72 -10.20 -11.62
C ALA A 58 15.89 -9.96 -12.88
N CYS A 59 16.38 -9.11 -13.79
CA CYS A 59 15.73 -8.78 -15.06
C CYS A 59 16.73 -8.16 -16.04
N ARG A 60 16.30 -7.96 -17.29
CA ARG A 60 17.09 -7.24 -18.30
C ARG A 60 17.50 -5.85 -17.81
N ASN A 61 18.81 -5.59 -17.85
CA ASN A 61 19.44 -4.31 -17.48
C ASN A 61 19.13 -3.88 -16.04
N ALA A 62 18.92 -4.81 -15.10
CA ALA A 62 18.55 -4.50 -13.71
C ALA A 62 19.47 -3.47 -13.04
N GLU A 63 20.76 -3.45 -13.38
CA GLU A 63 21.77 -2.51 -12.90
C GLU A 63 21.50 -1.04 -13.26
N THR A 64 20.56 -0.78 -14.17
CA THR A 64 20.13 0.57 -14.58
C THR A 64 18.81 1.00 -13.93
N ILE A 65 18.26 0.23 -12.98
CA ILE A 65 17.08 0.63 -12.21
C ILE A 65 17.49 1.75 -11.25
N ASP A 66 16.91 2.95 -11.43
CA ASP A 66 17.10 4.05 -10.51
C ASP A 66 16.00 4.05 -9.43
N VAL A 67 16.35 3.55 -8.25
CA VAL A 67 15.43 3.40 -7.11
C VAL A 67 15.01 4.74 -6.53
N THR A 68 15.88 5.76 -6.58
CA THR A 68 15.61 7.02 -5.88
C THR A 68 14.41 7.78 -6.47
N PRO A 69 14.30 7.99 -7.81
CA PRO A 69 13.12 8.58 -8.42
C PRO A 69 11.83 7.79 -8.16
N ILE A 70 11.90 6.45 -8.16
CA ILE A 70 10.74 5.60 -7.87
C ILE A 70 10.23 5.86 -6.45
N VAL A 71 11.12 5.80 -5.45
CA VAL A 71 10.79 6.10 -4.05
C VAL A 71 10.20 7.51 -3.92
N ARG A 72 10.82 8.51 -4.56
CA ARG A 72 10.33 9.90 -4.53
C ARG A 72 8.95 10.05 -5.17
N SER A 73 8.71 9.34 -6.27
CA SER A 73 7.41 9.32 -6.94
C SER A 73 6.33 8.73 -6.04
N VAL A 74 6.62 7.63 -5.34
CA VAL A 74 5.68 7.01 -4.39
C VAL A 74 5.32 7.96 -3.24
N PHE A 75 6.32 8.58 -2.58
CA PHE A 75 6.05 9.57 -1.53
C PHE A 75 5.24 10.77 -2.05
N GLY A 76 5.59 11.29 -3.23
CA GLY A 76 4.86 12.40 -3.87
C GLY A 76 3.42 12.05 -4.22
N GLY A 77 3.20 10.86 -4.79
CA GLY A 77 1.88 10.33 -5.13
C GLY A 77 1.00 10.09 -3.90
N ALA A 78 1.58 9.55 -2.82
CA ALA A 78 0.90 9.41 -1.54
C ALA A 78 0.50 10.76 -0.93
N GLY A 79 1.25 11.82 -1.23
CA GLY A 79 0.90 13.19 -0.86
C GLY A 79 1.91 13.95 -0.02
N TYR A 80 3.09 13.38 0.21
CA TYR A 80 4.18 14.04 0.91
C TYR A 80 4.84 15.10 0.02
N ASN A 81 5.15 16.26 0.60
CA ASN A 81 5.68 17.44 -0.09
C ASN A 81 6.34 18.40 0.91
N SER A 82 6.46 19.70 0.58
CA SER A 82 7.01 20.72 1.47
C SER A 82 6.14 21.06 2.67
N THR A 83 4.84 20.78 2.60
CA THR A 83 3.89 20.98 3.70
C THR A 83 3.78 19.70 4.54
N TRP A 84 3.67 18.55 3.88
CA TRP A 84 3.55 17.25 4.51
C TRP A 84 4.88 16.50 4.44
N TYR A 85 5.63 16.49 5.54
CA TYR A 85 6.96 15.91 5.59
C TYR A 85 6.97 14.39 5.74
N PRO A 86 7.97 13.70 5.16
CA PRO A 86 9.16 14.25 4.50
C PRO A 86 8.92 14.71 3.05
N ASN A 87 9.51 15.84 2.65
CA ASN A 87 9.51 16.23 1.23
C ASN A 87 10.26 15.18 0.40
N PRO A 88 9.70 14.68 -0.73
CA PRO A 88 10.35 13.67 -1.56
C PRO A 88 11.80 14.00 -1.95
N SER A 89 12.10 15.27 -2.27
CA SER A 89 13.45 15.70 -2.62
C SER A 89 14.47 15.55 -1.48
N ALA A 90 14.01 15.56 -0.23
CA ALA A 90 14.84 15.44 0.97
C ALA A 90 15.01 13.99 1.46
N LEU A 91 14.40 13.02 0.79
CA LEU A 91 14.53 11.60 1.16
C LEU A 91 15.97 11.11 0.98
N LYS A 92 16.45 10.39 1.99
CA LYS A 92 17.71 9.66 1.98
C LYS A 92 17.41 8.21 1.65
N VAL A 93 17.63 7.85 0.39
CA VAL A 93 17.41 6.49 -0.11
C VAL A 93 18.73 5.73 -0.05
N ALA A 94 18.75 4.65 0.71
CA ALA A 94 19.85 3.69 0.76
C ALA A 94 19.36 2.36 0.19
N THR A 95 20.20 1.71 -0.60
CA THR A 95 19.86 0.46 -1.28
C THR A 95 20.91 -0.59 -1.04
N ASP A 96 20.47 -1.81 -0.74
CA ASP A 96 21.28 -3.03 -0.73
C ASP A 96 20.58 -4.09 -1.58
N LEU A 97 20.34 -3.74 -2.85
CA LEU A 97 19.69 -4.60 -3.82
C LEU A 97 20.73 -5.43 -4.58
N CYS A 98 20.51 -6.74 -4.62
CA CYS A 98 21.17 -7.62 -5.56
C CYS A 98 20.53 -7.44 -6.94
N LEU A 99 21.13 -6.57 -7.76
CA LEU A 99 20.71 -6.31 -9.13
C LEU A 99 21.53 -7.14 -10.11
N GLY A 100 20.87 -7.80 -11.05
CA GLY A 100 21.56 -8.54 -12.10
C GLY A 100 20.63 -9.10 -13.17
N PRO A 101 21.19 -9.74 -14.21
CA PRO A 101 20.39 -10.40 -15.21
C PRO A 101 19.66 -11.60 -14.60
N LEU A 102 18.52 -11.95 -15.19
CA LEU A 102 17.87 -13.22 -14.91
C LEU A 102 18.60 -14.34 -15.67
N HIS A 103 19.20 -15.28 -14.94
CA HIS A 103 19.95 -16.37 -15.57
C HIS A 103 19.01 -17.44 -16.16
N GLU A 104 19.48 -18.18 -17.17
CA GLU A 104 18.77 -19.34 -17.70
C GLU A 104 18.55 -20.39 -16.59
N GLY A 105 17.40 -21.05 -16.59
CA GLY A 105 17.01 -21.99 -15.54
C GLY A 105 16.57 -21.37 -14.20
N GLU A 106 16.94 -20.13 -13.88
CA GLU A 106 16.63 -19.51 -12.57
C GLU A 106 15.11 -19.37 -12.34
N ALA A 107 14.35 -19.05 -13.38
CA ALA A 107 12.89 -18.99 -13.30
C ALA A 107 12.20 -20.36 -13.45
N GLU A 108 12.89 -21.39 -13.94
CA GLU A 108 12.26 -22.66 -14.33
C GLU A 108 11.84 -23.50 -13.13
N PHE A 109 12.67 -23.52 -12.08
CA PHE A 109 12.34 -24.21 -10.82
C PHE A 109 11.23 -23.49 -10.03
N ARG A 110 10.91 -22.25 -10.38
CA ARG A 110 9.91 -21.39 -9.73
C ARG A 110 8.55 -21.38 -10.42
N ARG A 111 8.36 -22.22 -11.45
CA ARG A 111 7.14 -22.25 -12.26
C ARG A 111 5.87 -22.57 -11.47
N PHE A 112 5.98 -23.30 -10.36
CA PHE A 112 4.84 -23.73 -9.56
C PHE A 112 4.73 -22.98 -8.25
N ALA A 113 5.81 -22.95 -7.47
CA ALA A 113 5.95 -22.19 -6.24
C ALA A 113 7.43 -21.90 -6.00
N ASP A 114 7.75 -20.70 -5.51
CA ASP A 114 9.11 -20.35 -5.10
C ASP A 114 9.39 -20.79 -3.65
N ASP A 115 8.35 -20.74 -2.81
CA ASP A 115 8.40 -21.16 -1.41
C ASP A 115 7.12 -21.91 -1.01
N GLN A 116 7.18 -22.64 0.10
CA GLN A 116 6.01 -23.26 0.72
C GLN A 116 4.97 -22.19 1.10
N SER A 117 3.70 -22.42 0.77
CA SER A 117 2.65 -21.44 1.03
C SER A 117 1.33 -22.10 1.42
N ILE A 118 0.58 -21.41 2.27
CA ILE A 118 -0.83 -21.68 2.55
C ILE A 118 -1.60 -20.44 2.10
N VAL A 119 -2.46 -20.59 1.09
CA VAL A 119 -3.23 -19.49 0.51
C VAL A 119 -4.71 -19.69 0.82
N THR A 120 -5.36 -18.68 1.41
CA THR A 120 -6.80 -18.70 1.70
C THR A 120 -7.50 -17.66 0.85
N GLY A 121 -8.42 -18.10 -0.01
CA GLY A 121 -9.38 -17.24 -0.69
C GLY A 121 -10.70 -17.18 0.08
N TYR A 122 -11.33 -16.00 0.13
CA TYR A 122 -12.61 -15.80 0.82
C TYR A 122 -13.54 -14.91 0.01
N ALA A 123 -14.82 -15.26 -0.02
CA ALA A 123 -15.88 -14.47 -0.65
C ALA A 123 -17.20 -14.68 0.11
N VAL A 124 -18.07 -13.67 0.05
CA VAL A 124 -19.43 -13.72 0.60
C VAL A 124 -20.46 -13.52 -0.50
N ASP A 125 -21.65 -14.09 -0.33
CA ASP A 125 -22.77 -13.92 -1.27
C ASP A 125 -23.48 -12.56 -1.10
N LEU A 126 -22.71 -11.49 -1.30
CA LEU A 126 -23.18 -10.11 -1.27
C LEU A 126 -22.62 -9.36 -2.49
N PRO A 127 -23.28 -9.45 -3.67
CA PRO A 127 -22.80 -8.81 -4.89
C PRO A 127 -22.56 -7.29 -4.74
N GLY A 128 -23.36 -6.61 -3.89
CA GLY A 128 -23.23 -5.17 -3.63
C GLY A 128 -21.93 -4.76 -2.95
N THR A 129 -21.18 -5.70 -2.36
CA THR A 129 -19.86 -5.47 -1.76
C THR A 129 -18.73 -5.99 -2.65
N ASN A 130 -19.00 -6.28 -3.93
CA ASN A 130 -18.10 -7.01 -4.83
C ASN A 130 -17.64 -8.35 -4.22
N PHE A 131 -18.55 -9.04 -3.51
CA PHE A 131 -18.29 -10.31 -2.83
C PHE A 131 -17.24 -10.25 -1.72
N LEU A 132 -16.84 -9.05 -1.27
CA LEU A 132 -15.99 -8.85 -0.09
C LEU A 132 -16.83 -8.86 1.20
N PRO A 133 -16.24 -9.25 2.35
CA PRO A 133 -16.89 -9.06 3.64
C PRO A 133 -17.33 -7.59 3.82
N PRO A 134 -18.56 -7.34 4.30
CA PRO A 134 -19.12 -5.98 4.34
C PRO A 134 -18.26 -4.95 5.08
N GLU A 135 -17.64 -5.34 6.19
CA GLU A 135 -16.73 -4.50 6.98
C GLU A 135 -15.48 -4.12 6.18
N HIS A 136 -14.86 -5.07 5.47
CA HIS A 136 -13.68 -4.82 4.64
C HIS A 136 -14.02 -3.91 3.46
N TRP A 137 -15.14 -4.19 2.80
CA TRP A 137 -15.64 -3.34 1.71
C TRP A 137 -15.92 -1.91 2.18
N LEU A 138 -16.58 -1.77 3.34
CA LEU A 138 -16.96 -0.46 3.88
C LEU A 138 -15.74 0.32 4.38
N ALA A 139 -14.78 -0.32 5.06
CA ALA A 139 -13.52 0.30 5.48
C ALA A 139 -12.72 0.83 4.28
N SER A 140 -12.63 0.04 3.20
CA SER A 140 -11.99 0.46 1.95
C SER A 140 -12.72 1.64 1.30
N ARG A 141 -14.05 1.57 1.20
CA ARG A 141 -14.87 2.61 0.56
C ARG A 141 -14.81 3.94 1.32
N LEU A 142 -14.92 3.91 2.65
CA LEU A 142 -14.81 5.10 3.48
C LEU A 142 -13.41 5.70 3.41
N SER A 143 -12.36 4.88 3.47
CA SER A 143 -10.98 5.39 3.42
C SER A 143 -10.63 6.02 2.08
N ARG A 144 -11.08 5.46 0.96
CA ARG A 144 -10.97 6.11 -0.36
C ARG A 144 -11.70 7.46 -0.40
N ARG A 145 -12.82 7.59 0.32
CA ARG A 145 -13.50 8.89 0.45
C ARG A 145 -12.66 9.87 1.25
N LEU A 146 -12.08 9.45 2.38
CA LEU A 146 -11.21 10.27 3.23
C LEU A 146 -9.96 10.74 2.47
N GLU A 147 -9.33 9.86 1.70
CA GLU A 147 -8.18 10.19 0.86
C GLU A 147 -8.52 11.30 -0.15
N ARG A 148 -9.67 11.20 -0.82
CA ARG A 148 -10.15 12.20 -1.78
C ARG A 148 -10.49 13.54 -1.14
N LEU A 149 -10.89 13.56 0.15
CA LEU A 149 -11.16 14.83 0.83
C LEU A 149 -9.92 15.73 0.90
N ARG A 150 -8.72 15.16 0.89
CA ARG A 150 -7.46 15.93 0.87
C ARG A 150 -7.38 16.89 -0.33
N SER A 151 -7.78 16.43 -1.52
CA SER A 151 -7.76 17.27 -2.72
C SER A 151 -9.06 18.04 -2.94
N GLU A 152 -10.21 17.48 -2.54
CA GLU A 152 -11.51 18.11 -2.72
C GLU A 152 -11.82 19.21 -1.68
N ARG A 153 -11.21 19.13 -0.50
CA ARG A 153 -11.45 20.02 0.65
C ARG A 153 -10.12 20.45 1.27
N PRO A 154 -9.30 21.25 0.56
CA PRO A 154 -8.00 21.69 1.06
C PRO A 154 -8.12 22.52 2.35
N ASP A 155 -9.28 23.12 2.60
CA ASP A 155 -9.61 23.84 3.84
C ASP A 155 -9.57 22.95 5.10
N LEU A 156 -9.70 21.63 4.95
CA LEU A 156 -9.58 20.69 6.06
C LEU A 156 -8.13 20.41 6.46
N LEU A 157 -7.15 20.84 5.66
CA LEU A 157 -5.72 20.69 5.93
C LEU A 157 -5.33 19.25 6.26
N LEU A 158 -5.85 18.30 5.47
CA LEU A 158 -5.58 16.88 5.66
C LEU A 158 -4.23 16.48 5.04
N GLY A 159 -3.50 15.65 5.77
CA GLY A 159 -2.24 15.04 5.34
C GLY A 159 -2.42 13.70 4.64
N PRO A 160 -1.32 13.12 4.14
CA PRO A 160 -1.33 11.83 3.45
C PRO A 160 -1.56 10.62 4.37
N ASP A 161 -1.19 10.71 5.66
CA ASP A 161 -1.35 9.60 6.62
C ASP A 161 -2.72 9.60 7.30
N GLY A 162 -3.21 8.41 7.61
CA GLY A 162 -4.44 8.22 8.34
C GLY A 162 -4.86 6.76 8.41
N LYS A 163 -5.78 6.49 9.32
CA LYS A 163 -6.37 5.17 9.55
C LYS A 163 -7.85 5.32 9.78
N SER A 164 -8.63 4.34 9.31
CA SER A 164 -10.02 4.19 9.68
C SER A 164 -10.30 2.79 10.20
N ILE A 165 -11.29 2.70 11.09
CA ILE A 165 -11.82 1.46 11.65
C ILE A 165 -13.33 1.49 11.49
N VAL A 166 -13.87 0.41 10.96
CA VAL A 166 -15.30 0.18 10.77
C VAL A 166 -15.71 -1.00 11.63
N ILE A 167 -16.75 -0.82 12.42
CA ILE A 167 -17.39 -1.88 13.18
C ILE A 167 -18.79 -2.08 12.61
N CYS A 168 -19.01 -3.26 12.04
CA CYS A 168 -20.30 -3.69 11.50
C CYS A 168 -20.96 -4.69 12.46
N GLU A 169 -22.28 -4.77 12.44
CA GLU A 169 -23.01 -5.82 13.16
C GLU A 169 -24.14 -6.40 12.32
N GLU A 170 -24.40 -7.69 12.52
CA GLU A 170 -25.54 -8.38 11.93
C GLU A 170 -26.85 -7.80 12.46
N ASN A 171 -27.78 -7.62 11.55
CA ASN A 171 -29.11 -7.12 11.81
C ASN A 171 -30.11 -7.94 10.98
N GLY A 172 -30.52 -9.10 11.52
CA GLY A 172 -31.33 -10.08 10.80
C GLY A 172 -30.57 -10.58 9.57
N ASN A 173 -31.16 -10.40 8.39
CA ASN A 173 -30.55 -10.78 7.10
C ASN A 173 -29.73 -9.65 6.46
N SER A 174 -29.33 -8.64 7.24
CA SER A 174 -28.57 -7.48 6.78
C SER A 174 -27.37 -7.20 7.69
N VAL A 175 -26.46 -6.35 7.24
CA VAL A 175 -25.35 -5.82 8.03
C VAL A 175 -25.52 -4.32 8.16
N ARG A 176 -25.35 -3.78 9.37
CA ARG A 176 -25.39 -2.33 9.62
C ARG A 176 -24.06 -1.84 10.17
N LEU A 177 -23.74 -0.58 9.87
CA LEU A 177 -22.62 0.13 10.50
C LEU A 177 -22.99 0.41 11.96
N LYS A 178 -22.21 -0.16 12.90
CA LYS A 178 -22.37 0.04 14.34
C LYS A 178 -21.56 1.25 14.82
N ALA A 179 -20.30 1.34 14.39
CA ALA A 179 -19.41 2.43 14.76
C ALA A 179 -18.36 2.66 13.67
N PHE A 180 -17.89 3.90 13.60
CA PHE A 180 -16.83 4.33 12.70
C PHE A 180 -15.87 5.23 13.47
N SER A 181 -14.57 5.00 13.29
CA SER A 181 -13.51 5.85 13.80
C SER A 181 -12.54 6.16 12.67
N ALA A 182 -12.08 7.40 12.60
CA ALA A 182 -11.01 7.82 11.71
C ALA A 182 -10.00 8.67 12.48
N SER A 183 -8.73 8.43 12.21
CA SER A 183 -7.61 9.26 12.66
C SER A 183 -6.90 9.73 11.41
N LEU A 184 -6.91 11.03 11.17
CA LEU A 184 -6.33 11.63 9.97
C LEU A 184 -5.21 12.56 10.38
N GLN A 185 -4.10 12.51 9.65
CA GLN A 185 -3.09 13.54 9.75
C GLN A 185 -3.73 14.88 9.35
N GLN A 186 -3.53 15.90 10.19
CA GLN A 186 -4.12 17.21 10.00
C GLN A 186 -3.17 18.29 10.52
N ALA A 187 -3.12 19.44 9.83
CA ALA A 187 -2.33 20.59 10.25
C ALA A 187 -3.25 21.54 11.02
N LEU A 188 -2.70 22.20 12.04
CA LEU A 188 -3.44 23.16 12.87
C LEU A 188 -3.71 24.47 12.13
N GLU A 189 -2.80 24.85 11.23
CA GLU A 189 -2.87 26.08 10.44
C GLU A 189 -2.46 25.76 9.00
N GLY A 190 -3.03 26.49 8.05
CA GLY A 190 -2.69 26.33 6.63
C GLY A 190 -1.28 26.83 6.33
N PRO A 191 -0.69 26.41 5.20
CA PRO A 191 0.57 26.97 4.73
C PRO A 191 0.46 28.47 4.39
#